data_AF-A0A820PWT1-F1
#
_entry.id   AF-A0A820PWT1-F1
#
_cell.length_a   1.000
_cell.length_b   1.000
_cell.length_c   1.000
_cell.angle_alpha   90.00
_cell.angle_beta   90.00
_cell.angle_gamma   90.00
#
_symmetry.space_group_name_H-M   'P 1'
#
loop_
_entity.id
_entity.type
_entity.pdbx_description
1 polymer ?
#
loop_
_entity_poly.entity_id
_entity_poly.type
_entity_poly.pdbx_seq_one_letter_code
_entity_poly.pdbx_strand_id
1 'polypeptide(L)'
;RQCILANSYSCCGHILHLMKSNIHLLKRLSTLASSGYLSSGRGATLLYFDNMKEADDYVHSNTIENTRLIAIYWSLNDSKTDRAIENLRLTEYNHLKELCMNYDPSKEFVCHVTIRVDADKNIQPNTYVSRSIVHKLPEVSPSNIYSSNT
;
A
#
# COMPACT_ATOMS: atom_id res chain seq x y z
N ARG A 1 -10.81 16.08 21.89
CA ARG A 1 -9.42 15.72 21.52
C ARG A 1 -9.50 14.38 20.79
N GLN A 2 -9.41 14.35 19.46
CA GLN A 2 -9.33 13.09 18.71
C GLN A 2 -7.95 12.46 18.98
N CYS A 3 -7.92 11.16 19.28
CA CYS A 3 -6.68 10.42 19.44
C CYS A 3 -5.97 10.36 18.09
N ILE A 4 -4.75 10.88 18.00
CA ILE A 4 -3.99 10.93 16.74
C ILE A 4 -3.82 9.53 16.11
N LEU A 5 -3.65 8.48 16.93
CA LEU A 5 -3.61 7.10 16.45
C LEU A 5 -4.92 6.67 15.78
N ALA A 6 -6.06 7.02 16.36
CA ALA A 6 -7.37 6.72 15.78
C ALA A 6 -7.59 7.52 14.48
N ASN A 7 -7.13 8.77 14.45
CA ASN A 7 -7.23 9.61 13.25
C ASN A 7 -6.35 9.06 12.11
N SER A 8 -5.09 8.69 12.41
CA SER A 8 -4.20 8.05 11.44
C SER A 8 -4.76 6.72 10.93
N TYR A 9 -5.37 5.92 11.81
CA TYR A 9 -6.00 4.66 11.39
C TYR A 9 -7.18 4.88 10.43
N SER A 10 -8.01 5.89 10.71
CA SER A 10 -9.11 6.29 9.83
C SER A 10 -8.57 6.78 8.48
N CYS A 11 -7.50 7.57 8.49
CA CYS A 11 -6.84 8.08 7.29
C CYS A 11 -6.29 6.94 6.41
N CYS A 12 -5.62 5.94 6.99
CA CYS A 12 -5.22 4.74 6.25
C CYS A 12 -6.42 4.08 5.54
N GLY A 13 -7.59 4.04 6.19
CA GLY A 13 -8.83 3.58 5.59
C GLY A 13 -9.31 4.42 4.41
N HIS A 14 -9.24 5.75 4.52
CA HIS A 14 -9.62 6.67 3.44
C HIS A 14 -8.66 6.55 2.24
N ILE A 15 -7.35 6.46 2.46
CA ILE A 15 -6.35 6.24 1.41
C ILE A 15 -6.67 4.96 0.63
N LEU A 16 -6.93 3.87 1.36
CA LEU A 16 -7.33 2.58 0.77
C LEU A 16 -8.67 2.61 0.03
N HIS A 17 -9.55 3.57 0.36
CA HIS A 17 -10.78 3.79 -0.39
C HIS A 17 -10.53 4.60 -1.66
N LEU A 18 -9.82 5.73 -1.54
CA LEU A 18 -9.51 6.64 -2.65
C LEU A 18 -8.69 5.97 -3.75
N MET A 19 -7.77 5.07 -3.38
CA MET A 19 -7.00 4.32 -4.38
C MET A 19 -7.90 3.55 -5.36
N LYS A 20 -9.08 3.10 -4.92
CA LYS A 20 -10.02 2.34 -5.76
C LYS A 20 -10.58 3.18 -6.91
N SER A 21 -10.65 4.49 -6.72
CA SER A 21 -11.13 5.46 -7.71
C SER A 21 -10.02 5.91 -8.67
N ASN A 22 -8.75 5.60 -8.40
CA ASN A 22 -7.61 6.00 -9.22
C ASN A 22 -7.03 4.81 -10.00
N ILE A 23 -7.53 4.59 -11.22
CA ILE A 23 -7.15 3.44 -12.05
C ILE A 23 -5.66 3.41 -12.41
N HIS A 24 -5.02 4.58 -12.54
CA HIS A 24 -3.59 4.67 -12.84
C HIS A 24 -2.75 4.18 -11.66
N LEU A 25 -3.13 4.61 -10.45
CA LEU A 25 -2.54 4.11 -9.21
C LEU A 25 -2.78 2.60 -9.07
N LEU A 26 -4.00 2.10 -9.26
CA LEU A 26 -4.29 0.66 -9.18
C LEU A 26 -3.43 -0.17 -10.14
N LYS A 27 -3.28 0.28 -11.39
CA LYS A 27 -2.40 -0.38 -12.37
C LYS A 27 -0.95 -0.39 -11.89
N ARG A 28 -0.43 0.75 -11.43
CA ARG A 28 0.93 0.86 -10.91
C ARG A 28 1.16 -0.05 -9.69
N LEU A 29 0.21 -0.07 -8.76
CA LEU A 29 0.24 -0.93 -7.58
C LEU A 29 0.21 -2.42 -7.95
N SER A 30 -0.70 -2.80 -8.85
CA SER A 30 -0.79 -4.17 -9.35
C SER A 30 0.50 -4.62 -10.00
N THR A 31 1.12 -3.78 -10.85
CA THR A 31 2.40 -4.07 -11.49
C THR A 31 3.49 -4.28 -10.44
N LEU A 32 3.59 -3.39 -9.44
CA LEU A 32 4.56 -3.51 -8.36
C LEU A 32 4.34 -4.76 -7.51
N ALA A 33 3.10 -5.10 -7.15
CA ALA A 33 2.79 -6.33 -6.43
C ALA A 33 3.15 -7.58 -7.26
N SER A 34 2.88 -7.56 -8.56
CA SER A 34 3.18 -8.69 -9.46
C SER A 34 4.68 -8.92 -9.64
N SER A 35 5.52 -7.89 -9.43
CA SER A 35 6.97 -8.04 -9.36
C SER A 35 7.48 -8.63 -8.03
N GLY A 36 6.58 -8.95 -7.08
CA GLY A 36 6.92 -9.49 -5.76
C GLY A 36 7.45 -10.92 -5.77
N TYR A 37 8.46 -11.15 -4.93
CA TYR A 37 9.36 -12.32 -4.93
C TYR A 37 8.77 -13.66 -4.45
N LEU A 38 7.52 -13.74 -4.00
CA LEU A 38 6.87 -15.03 -3.68
C LEU A 38 6.52 -15.75 -5.00
N SER A 39 7.53 -16.28 -5.69
CA SER A 39 7.58 -17.27 -6.80
C SER A 39 6.48 -17.32 -7.88
N SER A 40 5.51 -16.40 -7.90
CA SER A 40 4.29 -16.46 -8.73
C SER A 40 3.55 -15.11 -8.79
N GLY A 41 4.24 -13.99 -8.52
CA GLY A 41 3.64 -12.64 -8.54
C GLY A 41 2.80 -12.27 -7.31
N ARG A 42 3.01 -12.97 -6.19
CA ARG A 42 2.31 -12.74 -4.92
C ARG A 42 3.02 -11.72 -4.02
N GLY A 43 3.15 -10.47 -4.46
CA GLY A 43 3.74 -9.39 -3.68
C GLY A 43 2.75 -8.54 -2.88
N ALA A 44 3.29 -7.58 -2.12
CA ALA A 44 2.53 -6.50 -1.51
C ALA A 44 3.13 -5.16 -1.92
N THR A 45 2.29 -4.14 -2.01
CA THR A 45 2.74 -2.74 -2.17
C THR A 45 2.63 -1.99 -0.86
N LEU A 46 3.61 -1.14 -0.57
CA LEU A 46 3.60 -0.20 0.53
C LEU A 46 3.39 1.22 0.03
N LEU A 47 2.35 1.87 0.55
CA LEU A 47 2.18 3.31 0.53
C LEU A 47 2.66 3.82 1.89
N TYR A 48 3.83 4.45 1.88
CA TYR A 48 4.46 4.97 3.09
C TYR A 48 4.33 6.49 3.14
N PHE A 49 3.91 7.00 4.29
CA PHE A 49 3.82 8.43 4.58
C PHE A 49 4.69 8.77 5.80
N ASP A 50 5.58 9.75 5.65
CA ASP A 50 6.57 10.13 6.68
C ASP A 50 5.91 10.86 7.86
N ASN A 51 4.68 11.33 7.70
CA ASN A 51 3.89 11.99 8.73
C ASN A 51 2.40 12.05 8.33
N MET A 52 1.54 12.42 9.28
CA MET A 52 0.10 12.56 9.06
C MET A 52 -0.26 13.65 8.05
N LYS A 53 0.57 14.71 7.91
CA LYS A 53 0.31 15.80 6.98
C LYS A 53 0.42 15.32 5.53
N GLU A 54 1.44 14.53 5.19
CA GLU A 54 1.57 13.94 3.85
C GLU A 54 0.39 13.02 3.49
N ALA A 55 -0.08 12.24 4.47
CA ALA A 55 -1.24 11.38 4.30
C ALA A 55 -2.52 12.19 4.05
N ASP A 56 -2.70 13.28 4.80
CA ASP A 56 -3.84 14.18 4.66
C ASP A 56 -3.81 14.95 3.32
N ASP A 57 -2.62 15.44 2.92
CA ASP A 57 -2.42 16.09 1.63
C ASP A 57 -2.78 15.14 0.48
N TYR A 58 -2.41 13.86 0.56
CA TYR A 58 -2.81 12.85 -0.42
C TYR A 58 -4.33 12.64 -0.47
N VAL A 59 -4.99 12.57 0.69
CA VAL A 59 -6.46 12.42 0.77
C VAL A 59 -7.17 13.61 0.11
N HIS A 60 -6.66 14.83 0.29
CA HIS A 60 -7.26 16.04 -0.27
C HIS A 60 -6.95 16.28 -1.74
N SER A 61 -5.72 16.00 -2.17
CA SER A 61 -5.27 16.26 -3.54
C SER A 61 -5.57 15.11 -4.50
N ASN A 62 -5.70 13.89 -3.99
CA ASN A 62 -5.73 12.64 -4.77
C ASN A 62 -4.53 12.51 -5.75
N THR A 63 -3.45 13.26 -5.52
CA THR A 63 -2.24 13.20 -6.34
C THR A 63 -1.17 12.37 -5.65
N ILE A 64 -0.49 11.55 -6.45
CA ILE A 64 0.49 10.58 -5.97
C ILE A 64 1.91 11.18 -5.88
N GLU A 65 2.10 12.42 -6.32
CA GLU A 65 3.42 12.97 -6.66
C GLU A 65 4.37 13.02 -5.45
N ASN A 66 3.83 13.16 -4.24
CA ASN A 66 4.60 13.18 -3.00
C ASN A 66 4.58 11.85 -2.22
N THR A 67 3.80 10.85 -2.66
CA THR A 67 3.69 9.57 -1.93
C THR A 67 4.81 8.63 -2.34
N ARG A 68 5.61 8.18 -1.35
CA ARG A 68 6.58 7.11 -1.60
C ARG A 68 5.85 5.79 -1.78
N LEU A 69 5.85 5.33 -3.03
CA LEU A 69 5.32 4.03 -3.38
C LEU A 69 6.47 3.02 -3.44
N ILE A 70 6.43 2.05 -2.55
CA ILE A 70 7.50 1.07 -2.36
C ILE A 70 6.92 -0.32 -2.62
N ALA A 71 7.61 -1.14 -3.42
CA ALA A 71 7.30 -2.56 -3.52
C ALA A 71 7.83 -3.28 -2.28
N ILE A 72 6.99 -4.04 -1.59
CA ILE A 72 7.44 -4.90 -0.48
C ILE A 72 7.85 -6.24 -1.08
N TYR A 73 9.16 -6.45 -1.17
CA TYR A 73 9.73 -7.72 -1.57
C TYR A 73 9.87 -8.65 -0.37
N TRP A 74 9.55 -9.92 -0.57
CA TRP A 74 9.49 -10.95 0.46
C TRP A 74 10.82 -11.66 0.74
N SER A 75 11.94 -11.09 0.29
CA SER A 75 13.28 -11.62 0.58
C SER A 75 13.88 -10.87 1.76
N LEU A 76 13.83 -11.48 2.95
CA LEU A 76 14.56 -11.04 4.15
C LEU A 76 16.09 -10.93 3.95
N ASN A 77 16.61 -11.41 2.82
CA ASN A 77 18.04 -11.43 2.49
C ASN A 77 18.45 -10.37 1.46
N ASP A 78 17.57 -9.47 1.04
CA ASP A 78 17.97 -8.45 0.07
C ASP A 78 18.65 -7.27 0.79
N SER A 79 19.93 -7.07 0.47
CA SER A 79 20.77 -5.95 0.94
C SER A 79 20.31 -4.57 0.46
N LYS A 80 19.08 -4.49 -0.08
CA LYS A 80 18.37 -3.32 -0.62
C LYS A 80 17.02 -3.10 0.06
N THR A 81 16.84 -3.59 1.28
CA THR A 81 15.62 -3.34 2.04
C THR A 81 15.53 -1.84 2.35
N ASP A 82 14.52 -1.16 1.80
CA ASP A 82 14.26 0.24 2.08
C ASP A 82 14.03 0.42 3.60
N ARG A 83 14.51 1.52 4.21
CA ARG A 83 14.27 1.82 5.63
C ARG A 83 12.78 1.76 5.98
N ALA A 84 11.89 2.11 5.06
CA ALA A 84 10.44 1.97 5.28
C ALA A 84 10.01 0.51 5.53
N ILE A 85 10.68 -0.45 4.90
CA ILE A 85 10.45 -1.89 5.09
C ILE A 85 11.17 -2.39 6.35
N GLU A 86 12.38 -1.90 6.65
CA GLU A 86 13.07 -2.20 7.92
C GLU A 86 12.25 -1.79 9.16
N ASN A 87 11.45 -0.73 9.02
CA ASN A 87 10.55 -0.23 10.06
C ASN A 87 9.23 -1.02 10.19
N LEU A 88 8.89 -1.89 9.24
CA LEU A 88 7.72 -2.77 9.39
C LEU A 88 8.01 -3.76 10.53
N ARG A 89 7.15 -3.76 11.55
CA ARG A 89 7.32 -4.67 12.68
C ARG A 89 7.17 -6.11 12.18
N LEU A 90 7.86 -7.06 12.83
CA LEU A 90 7.80 -8.49 12.50
C LEU A 90 6.36 -9.03 12.43
N THR A 91 5.45 -8.49 13.25
CA THR A 91 4.02 -8.84 13.23
C THR A 91 3.31 -8.34 11.97
N GLU A 92 3.58 -7.11 11.53
CA GLU A 92 3.03 -6.55 10.28
C GLU A 92 3.57 -7.30 9.07
N TYR A 93 4.86 -7.66 9.12
CA TYR A 93 5.47 -8.56 8.17
C TYR A 93 4.70 -9.88 8.11
N ASN A 94 4.64 -10.67 9.18
CA ASN A 94 3.95 -11.96 9.17
C ASN A 94 2.49 -11.88 8.67
N HIS A 95 1.76 -10.83 9.06
CA HIS A 95 0.41 -10.59 8.57
C HIS A 95 0.36 -10.37 7.04
N LEU A 96 1.26 -9.54 6.50
CA LEU A 96 1.36 -9.34 5.06
C LEU A 96 1.76 -10.63 4.34
N LYS A 97 2.58 -11.50 4.96
CA LYS A 97 2.96 -12.81 4.39
C LYS A 97 1.73 -13.65 4.15
N GLU A 98 0.94 -13.76 5.19
CA GLU A 98 -0.26 -14.57 5.21
C GLU A 98 -1.26 -14.05 4.16
N LEU A 99 -1.46 -12.74 4.08
CA LEU A 99 -2.28 -12.15 3.02
C LEU A 99 -1.75 -12.53 1.63
N CYS A 100 -0.45 -12.38 1.40
CA CYS A 100 0.17 -12.70 0.11
C CYS A 100 0.05 -14.17 -0.28
N MET A 101 0.07 -15.09 0.67
CA MET A 101 -0.03 -16.53 0.39
C MET A 101 -1.46 -16.96 0.01
N ASN A 102 -2.47 -16.16 0.36
CA ASN A 102 -3.88 -16.55 0.27
C ASN A 102 -4.67 -15.88 -0.87
N TYR A 103 -4.07 -15.00 -1.67
CA TYR A 103 -4.75 -14.34 -2.80
C TYR A 103 -4.38 -14.94 -4.18
N ASP A 104 -5.26 -14.71 -5.17
CA ASP A 104 -5.01 -15.06 -6.58
C ASP A 104 -4.30 -13.90 -7.30
N PRO A 105 -2.99 -13.99 -7.61
CA PRO A 105 -2.24 -12.88 -8.20
C PRO A 105 -2.65 -12.52 -9.62
N SER A 106 -3.48 -13.32 -10.28
CA SER A 106 -4.07 -12.96 -11.57
C SER A 106 -5.24 -11.97 -11.44
N LYS A 107 -5.82 -11.85 -10.24
CA LYS A 107 -7.03 -11.07 -9.98
C LYS A 107 -6.87 -10.07 -8.84
N GLU A 108 -5.90 -10.28 -7.96
CA GLU A 108 -5.80 -9.61 -6.68
C GLU A 108 -4.37 -9.20 -6.37
N PHE A 109 -4.22 -8.19 -5.52
CA PHE A 109 -2.94 -7.83 -4.91
C PHE A 109 -3.13 -7.29 -3.49
N VAL A 110 -2.07 -7.32 -2.68
CA VAL A 110 -2.08 -6.75 -1.33
C VAL A 110 -1.59 -5.30 -1.38
N CYS A 111 -2.38 -4.39 -0.80
CA CYS A 111 -1.98 -3.02 -0.55
C CYS A 111 -1.85 -2.78 0.96
N HIS A 112 -0.69 -2.30 1.38
CA HIS A 112 -0.39 -1.89 2.73
C HIS A 112 -0.17 -0.38 2.76
N VAL A 113 -0.88 0.32 3.63
CA VAL A 113 -0.67 1.74 3.91
C VAL A 113 -0.07 1.85 5.31
N THR A 114 0.98 2.64 5.45
CA THR A 114 1.56 2.97 6.76
C THR A 114 1.81 4.46 6.87
N ILE A 115 1.49 5.03 8.01
CA ILE A 115 1.72 6.43 8.36
C ILE A 115 2.58 6.45 9.61
N ARG A 116 3.74 7.11 9.54
CA ARG A 116 4.51 7.44 10.73
C ARG A 116 3.78 8.51 11.52
N VAL A 117 3.55 8.25 12.79
CA VAL A 117 2.93 9.19 13.72
C VAL A 117 4.05 9.79 14.56
N ASP A 118 4.23 11.11 14.42
CA ASP A 118 5.22 11.83 15.20
C ASP A 118 4.92 11.71 16.70
N ALA A 119 5.99 11.56 17.48
CA ALA A 119 5.88 11.46 18.92
C ALA A 119 5.40 12.79 19.52
N ASP A 120 4.15 12.84 19.98
CA ASP A 120 3.76 13.76 21.06
C ASP A 120 4.20 13.13 22.41
N LYS A 121 4.13 13.88 23.52
CA LYS A 121 4.55 13.47 24.88
C LYS A 121 4.01 12.11 25.35
N ASN A 122 2.97 11.57 24.68
CA ASN A 122 2.31 10.32 25.03
C ASN A 122 2.51 9.19 24.00
N ILE A 123 3.34 9.38 22.96
CA ILE A 123 3.51 8.42 21.86
C ILE A 123 4.99 8.06 21.76
N GLN A 124 5.27 6.76 21.64
CA GLN A 124 6.64 6.31 21.47
C GLN A 124 7.22 6.84 20.15
N PRO A 125 8.48 7.28 20.11
CA PRO A 125 9.17 7.60 18.87
C PRO A 125 9.04 6.45 17.86
N ASN A 126 8.96 6.80 16.57
CA ASN A 126 8.79 5.83 15.47
C ASN A 126 7.55 4.93 15.65
N THR A 127 6.43 5.52 16.10
CA THR A 127 5.15 4.83 16.07
C THR A 127 4.59 4.88 14.65
N TYR A 128 4.15 3.73 14.15
CA TYR A 128 3.50 3.61 12.85
C TYR A 128 2.07 3.14 13.04
N VAL A 129 1.17 3.68 12.23
CA VAL A 129 -0.21 3.22 12.12
C VAL A 129 -0.42 2.71 10.71
N SER A 130 -0.81 1.44 10.60
CA SER A 130 -0.82 0.74 9.33
C SER A 130 -2.16 0.03 9.08
N ARG A 131 -2.53 -0.14 7.81
CA ARG A 131 -3.70 -0.92 7.39
C ARG A 131 -3.42 -1.64 6.08
N SER A 132 -3.89 -2.88 5.98
CA SER A 132 -3.75 -3.73 4.79
C SER A 132 -5.10 -4.13 4.23
N ILE A 133 -5.20 -4.25 2.91
CA ILE A 133 -6.31 -4.93 2.22
C ILE A 133 -5.80 -5.79 1.08
N VAL A 134 -6.57 -6.83 0.75
CA VAL A 134 -6.50 -7.50 -0.56
C VAL A 134 -7.44 -6.74 -1.49
N HIS A 135 -6.91 -6.24 -2.61
CA HIS A 135 -7.67 -5.51 -3.60
C HIS A 135 -7.89 -6.38 -4.84
N LYS A 136 -9.14 -6.46 -5.31
CA LYS A 136 -9.51 -7.11 -6.57
C LYS A 136 -9.32 -6.15 -7.72
N LEU A 137 -8.55 -6.55 -8.72
CA LEU A 137 -8.40 -5.83 -9.97
C LEU A 137 -9.74 -5.77 -10.69
N PRO A 138 -10.08 -4.65 -11.33
CA PRO A 138 -11.23 -4.60 -12.21
C PRO A 138 -11.01 -5.60 -13.35
N GLU A 139 -12.03 -6.43 -13.63
CA GLU A 139 -12.01 -7.31 -14.79
C GLU A 139 -11.84 -6.46 -16.05
N VAL A 140 -10.75 -6.68 -16.78
CA VAL A 140 -10.58 -6.06 -18.10
C VAL A 140 -11.57 -6.74 -19.03
N SER A 141 -12.74 -6.13 -19.24
CA SER A 141 -13.68 -6.59 -20.27
C SER A 141 -12.97 -6.53 -21.63
N PRO A 142 -12.91 -7.63 -22.41
CA PRO A 142 -12.18 -7.68 -23.69
C PRO A 142 -12.70 -6.77 -24.82
N SER A 143 -13.68 -5.90 -24.57
CA SER A 143 -14.51 -5.30 -25.62
C SER A 143 -14.04 -3.98 -26.23
N ASN A 144 -12.82 -3.50 -25.97
CA ASN A 144 -12.33 -2.23 -26.56
C ASN A 144 -11.05 -2.32 -27.41
N ILE A 145 -10.64 -3.51 -27.85
CA ILE A 145 -9.42 -3.67 -28.69
C ILE A 145 -9.74 -3.54 -30.21
N TYR A 146 -11.00 -3.51 -30.62
CA TYR A 146 -11.38 -3.37 -32.03
C TYR A 146 -12.36 -2.22 -32.26
N SER A 147 -11.92 -0.97 -32.16
CA SER A 147 -12.68 0.19 -32.67
C SER A 147 -11.76 1.35 -33.06
N SER A 148 -10.79 1.10 -33.94
CA SER A 148 -10.17 2.15 -34.76
C SER A 148 -9.60 1.52 -36.03
N ASN A 149 -10.46 1.31 -37.02
CA ASN A 149 -10.09 1.23 -38.43
C ASN A 149 -11.37 1.41 -39.27
N THR A 150 -11.72 2.67 -39.48
CA THR A 150 -12.44 3.16 -40.68
C THR A 150 -12.10 4.63 -40.84
#